data_AF-A0A327NKL0-F1
#
_entry.id   AF-A0A327NKL0-F1
#
_cell.length_a   1.000
_cell.length_b   1.000
_cell.length_c   1.000
_cell.angle_alpha   90.00
_cell.angle_beta   90.00
_cell.angle_gamma   90.00
#
_symmetry.space_group_name_H-M   'P 1'
#
loop_
_entity.id
_entity.type
_entity.pdbx_description
1 polymer ?
#
loop_
_entity_poly.entity_id
_entity_poly.type
_entity_poly.pdbx_seq_one_letter_code
_entity_poly.pdbx_strand_id
1 'polypeptide(L)'
;MPKFGNKFVSYRQIANDPNSLSNSIVLSISGEPMNNAVWIGTDGGGLNLFDQKTKKIKQYRHSERTKNSPSNDHIISVIRVAPDVLGLGYHNGGFDLFHVKTGIFDHHLPIEHDRQSLSIADVNNMLKDNEGNLWIGTWKGGLNFYNVSKKTFVHYRTNPNDKASISDDIVTTVFQDEKGAIWVGTYKGLNLLDKTRKQFRRFQHDPKIRTVFPMIMSSQFEVPIMGTCGLAL
;
A
#
# COMPACT_ATOMS: atom_id res chain seq x y z
N MET A 1 8.63 -2.90 -43.53
CA MET A 1 9.16 -3.55 -42.31
C MET A 1 9.06 -2.55 -41.15
N PRO A 2 8.57 -2.90 -39.96
CA PRO A 2 8.45 -1.92 -38.87
C PRO A 2 9.84 -1.60 -38.28
N LYS A 3 10.08 -0.31 -38.04
CA LYS A 3 11.35 0.33 -37.64
C LYS A 3 11.78 0.12 -36.17
N PHE A 4 11.04 -0.66 -35.39
CA PHE A 4 11.34 -0.89 -33.97
C PHE A 4 11.07 -2.36 -33.66
N GLY A 5 12.02 -3.03 -32.98
CA GLY A 5 11.82 -4.38 -32.45
C GLY A 5 10.71 -4.43 -31.40
N ASN A 6 10.49 -5.61 -30.78
CA ASN A 6 9.49 -5.77 -29.73
C ASN A 6 9.72 -4.76 -28.59
N LYS A 7 8.76 -3.84 -28.38
CA LYS A 7 8.84 -2.80 -27.34
C LYS A 7 8.62 -3.37 -25.94
N PHE A 8 7.98 -4.53 -25.82
CA PHE A 8 7.68 -5.20 -24.56
C PHE A 8 7.77 -6.71 -24.70
N VAL A 9 8.23 -7.37 -23.64
CA VAL A 9 8.07 -8.82 -23.45
C VAL A 9 6.88 -9.03 -22.54
N SER A 10 5.89 -9.79 -22.98
CA SER A 10 4.69 -10.10 -22.20
C SER A 10 4.80 -11.47 -21.55
N TYR A 11 4.52 -11.53 -20.25
CA TYR A 11 4.32 -12.76 -19.50
C TYR A 11 2.83 -12.87 -19.19
N ARG A 12 2.23 -14.03 -19.44
CA ARG A 12 0.78 -14.29 -19.29
C ARG A 12 0.58 -15.65 -18.64
N GLN A 13 -0.64 -15.91 -18.20
CA GLN A 13 -1.02 -17.27 -17.88
C GLN A 13 -1.09 -18.10 -19.15
N ILE A 14 -0.48 -19.29 -19.10
CA ILE A 14 -0.55 -20.30 -20.14
C ILE A 14 -1.14 -21.55 -19.50
N ALA A 15 -2.23 -22.05 -20.07
CA ALA A 15 -2.91 -23.23 -19.56
C ALA A 15 -1.93 -24.41 -19.45
N ASN A 16 -1.91 -25.05 -18.29
CA ASN A 16 -1.06 -26.21 -17.96
C ASN A 16 0.47 -25.94 -17.96
N ASP A 17 0.92 -24.69 -18.04
CA ASP A 17 2.34 -24.35 -17.84
C ASP A 17 2.59 -23.81 -16.42
N PRO A 18 3.23 -24.60 -15.53
CA PRO A 18 3.52 -24.18 -14.17
C PRO A 18 4.60 -23.08 -14.08
N ASN A 19 5.32 -22.80 -15.17
CA ASN A 19 6.33 -21.73 -15.24
C ASN A 19 5.77 -20.41 -15.81
N SER A 20 4.48 -20.37 -16.15
CA SER A 20 3.77 -19.17 -16.56
C SER A 20 3.11 -18.46 -15.37
N LEU A 21 2.53 -17.28 -15.57
CA LEU A 21 1.76 -16.62 -14.49
C LEU A 21 0.56 -17.49 -14.10
N SER A 22 0.21 -17.50 -12.81
CA SER A 22 -0.97 -18.24 -12.34
C SER A 22 -2.30 -17.62 -12.81
N ASN A 23 -2.33 -16.31 -13.07
CA ASN A 23 -3.41 -15.57 -13.71
C ASN A 23 -2.83 -14.37 -14.50
N SER A 24 -3.50 -13.97 -15.59
CA SER A 24 -3.12 -12.82 -16.42
C SER A 24 -3.60 -11.47 -15.87
N ILE A 25 -4.50 -11.45 -14.88
CA ILE A 25 -4.92 -10.23 -14.18
C ILE A 25 -3.96 -9.99 -13.01
N VAL A 26 -3.03 -9.07 -13.20
CA VAL A 26 -2.02 -8.66 -12.21
C VAL A 26 -2.53 -7.42 -11.47
N LEU A 27 -2.54 -7.48 -10.13
CA LEU A 27 -3.03 -6.40 -9.27
C LEU A 27 -1.91 -5.67 -8.54
N SER A 28 -0.83 -6.37 -8.21
CA SER A 28 0.30 -5.80 -7.49
C SER A 28 1.62 -6.44 -7.87
N ILE A 29 2.69 -5.63 -7.79
CA ILE A 29 4.06 -6.06 -8.07
C ILE A 29 4.97 -5.46 -7.00
N SER A 30 5.87 -6.28 -6.45
CA SER A 30 6.94 -5.83 -5.54
C SER A 30 8.27 -6.42 -5.98
N GLY A 31 9.23 -5.57 -6.32
CA GLY A 31 10.58 -5.98 -6.71
C GLY A 31 11.53 -6.16 -5.53
N GLU A 32 12.50 -7.06 -5.69
CA GLU A 32 13.66 -7.18 -4.82
C GLU A 32 14.94 -6.75 -5.57
N PRO A 33 15.47 -5.54 -5.32
CA PRO A 33 16.57 -4.98 -6.10
C PRO A 33 17.84 -5.84 -6.16
N MET A 34 18.09 -6.69 -5.15
CA MET A 34 19.32 -7.47 -5.04
C MET A 34 19.20 -8.92 -5.54
N ASN A 35 18.00 -9.44 -5.78
CA ASN A 35 17.77 -10.88 -5.95
C ASN A 35 17.21 -11.29 -7.31
N ASN A 36 17.05 -10.35 -8.26
CA ASN A 36 16.36 -10.58 -9.53
C ASN A 36 14.91 -11.11 -9.35
N ALA A 37 14.35 -10.98 -8.15
CA ALA A 37 13.05 -11.50 -7.80
C ALA A 37 11.99 -10.41 -7.94
N VAL A 38 10.89 -10.74 -8.60
CA VAL A 38 9.71 -9.90 -8.68
C VAL A 38 8.52 -10.71 -8.18
N TRP A 39 7.92 -10.24 -7.09
CA TRP A 39 6.72 -10.81 -6.54
C TRP A 39 5.50 -10.18 -7.19
N ILE A 40 4.55 -11.01 -7.62
CA ILE A 40 3.39 -10.59 -8.41
C ILE A 40 2.14 -11.17 -7.78
N GLY A 41 1.29 -10.30 -7.24
CA GLY A 41 -0.05 -10.63 -6.76
C GLY A 41 -1.05 -10.58 -7.90
N THR A 42 -1.89 -11.61 -8.00
CA THR A 42 -2.87 -11.74 -9.09
C THR A 42 -4.28 -11.88 -8.55
N ASP A 43 -5.27 -11.62 -9.42
CA ASP A 43 -6.68 -11.75 -9.11
C ASP A 43 -7.13 -13.22 -9.19
N GLY A 44 -7.18 -13.94 -8.07
CA GLY A 44 -7.61 -15.35 -8.03
C GLY A 44 -6.58 -16.37 -8.51
N GLY A 45 -5.35 -15.93 -8.83
CA GLY A 45 -4.23 -16.82 -9.16
C GLY A 45 -3.23 -17.00 -8.02
N GLY A 46 -3.34 -16.26 -6.93
CA GLY A 46 -2.39 -16.25 -5.83
C GLY A 46 -1.14 -15.42 -6.11
N LEU A 47 -0.04 -15.81 -5.48
CA LEU A 47 1.26 -15.13 -5.52
C LEU A 47 2.19 -15.81 -6.53
N ASN A 48 2.90 -15.02 -7.32
CA ASN A 48 3.91 -15.51 -8.25
C ASN A 48 5.27 -14.90 -7.90
N LEU A 49 6.33 -15.71 -7.97
CA LEU A 49 7.72 -15.29 -7.92
C LEU A 49 8.31 -15.41 -9.31
N PHE A 50 8.57 -14.28 -9.96
CA PHE A 50 9.27 -14.20 -11.23
C PHE A 50 10.76 -13.97 -11.01
N ASP A 51 11.58 -14.87 -11.56
CA ASP A 51 13.04 -14.73 -11.62
C ASP A 51 13.41 -14.01 -12.93
N GLN A 52 13.92 -12.79 -12.81
CA GLN A 52 14.30 -11.96 -13.96
C GLN A 52 15.49 -12.51 -14.75
N LYS A 53 16.33 -13.38 -14.16
CA LYS A 53 17.48 -13.99 -14.84
C LYS A 53 17.05 -15.23 -15.62
N THR A 54 16.35 -16.15 -14.98
CA THR A 54 15.94 -17.43 -15.60
C THR A 54 14.65 -17.32 -16.38
N LYS A 55 13.89 -16.23 -16.18
CA LYS A 55 12.55 -15.99 -16.74
C LYS A 55 11.50 -17.02 -16.31
N LYS A 56 11.79 -17.79 -15.26
CA LYS A 56 10.86 -18.78 -14.69
C LYS A 56 9.94 -18.13 -13.66
N ILE A 57 8.75 -18.68 -13.52
CA ILE A 57 7.78 -18.28 -12.49
C ILE A 57 7.54 -19.46 -11.55
N LYS A 58 7.55 -19.18 -10.25
CA LYS A 58 7.07 -20.10 -9.21
C LYS A 58 5.74 -19.57 -8.64
N GLN A 59 4.73 -20.43 -8.59
CA GLN A 59 3.39 -20.08 -8.12
C GLN A 59 3.18 -20.53 -6.66
N TYR A 60 2.45 -19.72 -5.88
CA TYR A 60 1.97 -20.03 -4.54
C TYR A 60 0.45 -19.79 -4.53
N ARG A 61 -0.31 -20.86 -4.29
CA ARG A 61 -1.78 -20.83 -4.28
C ARG A 61 -2.33 -21.28 -2.94
N HIS A 62 -3.49 -20.74 -2.57
CA HIS A 62 -4.25 -21.13 -1.40
C HIS A 62 -4.53 -22.64 -1.41
N SER A 63 -4.44 -23.26 -0.24
CA SER A 63 -4.78 -24.66 -0.07
C SER A 63 -5.38 -24.93 1.30
N GLU A 64 -6.63 -25.41 1.32
CA GLU A 64 -7.28 -25.87 2.56
C GLU A 64 -6.57 -27.09 3.19
N ARG A 65 -5.69 -27.76 2.44
CA ARG A 65 -4.95 -28.94 2.91
C ARG A 65 -3.74 -28.59 3.78
N THR A 66 -3.24 -27.35 3.71
CA THR A 66 -2.06 -26.93 4.44
C THR A 66 -2.13 -25.48 4.88
N LYS A 67 -1.70 -25.23 6.12
CA LYS A 67 -1.60 -23.88 6.69
C LYS A 67 -0.41 -23.09 6.12
N ASN A 68 0.52 -23.73 5.40
CA ASN A 68 1.65 -23.05 4.76
C ASN A 68 1.31 -22.69 3.31
N SER A 69 0.22 -21.97 3.11
CA SER A 69 -0.22 -21.44 1.81
C SER A 69 -0.86 -20.06 2.01
N PRO A 70 -0.96 -19.21 0.98
CA PRO A 70 -1.66 -17.92 1.10
C PRO A 70 -3.07 -18.05 1.67
N SER A 71 -3.53 -17.09 2.48
CA SER A 71 -4.91 -17.06 3.00
C SER A 71 -5.97 -17.00 1.89
N ASN A 72 -5.65 -16.40 0.75
CA ASN A 72 -6.54 -16.31 -0.42
C ASN A 72 -5.72 -16.16 -1.71
N ASP A 73 -6.33 -16.51 -2.85
CA ASP A 73 -5.71 -16.33 -4.17
C ASP A 73 -5.95 -14.94 -4.79
N HIS A 74 -6.80 -14.10 -4.22
CA HIS A 74 -7.08 -12.74 -4.69
C HIS A 74 -6.18 -11.72 -4.00
N ILE A 75 -4.95 -11.55 -4.50
CA ILE A 75 -3.91 -10.73 -3.85
C ILE A 75 -3.94 -9.31 -4.39
N ILE A 76 -4.48 -8.39 -3.59
CA ILE A 76 -4.63 -6.98 -3.96
C ILE A 76 -3.30 -6.21 -3.78
N SER A 77 -2.54 -6.54 -2.73
CA SER A 77 -1.35 -5.79 -2.36
C SER A 77 -0.21 -6.74 -1.99
N VAL A 78 0.98 -6.48 -2.55
CA VAL A 78 2.24 -7.13 -2.14
C VAL A 78 3.21 -6.02 -1.74
N ILE A 79 3.69 -6.06 -0.50
CA ILE A 79 4.69 -5.10 0.00
C ILE A 79 5.87 -5.81 0.65
N ARG A 80 7.05 -5.20 0.59
CA ARG A 80 8.22 -5.68 1.33
C ARG A 80 8.20 -5.16 2.77
N VAL A 81 8.00 -6.08 3.71
CA VAL A 81 7.98 -5.77 5.15
C VAL A 81 9.42 -5.77 5.70
N ALA A 82 10.16 -6.85 5.45
CA ALA A 82 11.56 -7.00 5.84
C ALA A 82 12.36 -7.69 4.71
N PRO A 83 13.69 -7.90 4.84
CA PRO A 83 14.46 -8.57 3.80
C PRO A 83 13.90 -9.90 3.31
N ASP A 84 13.37 -10.72 4.23
CA ASP A 84 12.81 -12.03 3.92
C ASP A 84 11.31 -12.14 4.24
N VAL A 85 10.61 -11.00 4.37
CA VAL A 85 9.18 -10.97 4.75
C VAL A 85 8.40 -10.07 3.81
N LEU A 86 7.37 -10.63 3.18
CA LEU A 86 6.37 -9.89 2.42
C LEU A 86 5.09 -9.71 3.25
N GLY A 87 4.41 -8.60 3.04
CA GLY A 87 3.02 -8.41 3.45
C GLY A 87 2.11 -8.63 2.24
N LEU A 88 1.13 -9.50 2.39
CA LEU A 88 0.17 -9.87 1.34
C LEU A 88 -1.24 -9.45 1.79
N GLY A 89 -1.85 -8.49 1.11
CA GLY A 89 -3.23 -8.08 1.38
C GLY A 89 -4.18 -8.73 0.38
N TYR A 90 -5.33 -9.20 0.88
CA TYR A 90 -6.27 -10.00 0.09
C TYR A 90 -7.66 -9.35 0.00
N HIS A 91 -8.37 -9.66 -1.09
CA HIS A 91 -9.82 -9.54 -1.11
C HIS A 91 -10.42 -10.69 -0.29
N ASN A 92 -11.14 -10.35 0.78
CA ASN A 92 -11.79 -11.30 1.70
C ASN A 92 -10.85 -12.42 2.23
N GLY A 93 -9.62 -12.07 2.61
CA GLY A 93 -8.63 -13.02 3.14
C GLY A 93 -7.74 -12.47 4.26
N GLY A 94 -8.02 -11.24 4.71
CA GLY A 94 -7.20 -10.51 5.66
C GLY A 94 -5.87 -10.08 5.05
N PHE A 95 -4.79 -10.23 5.83
CA PHE A 95 -3.45 -10.14 5.29
C PHE A 95 -2.57 -11.25 5.86
N ASP A 96 -1.49 -11.57 5.14
CA ASP A 96 -0.45 -12.48 5.62
C ASP A 96 0.90 -11.77 5.73
N LEU A 97 1.73 -12.25 6.65
CA LEU A 97 3.18 -12.08 6.59
C LEU A 97 3.83 -13.36 6.05
N PHE A 98 4.34 -13.29 4.82
CA PHE A 98 5.00 -14.41 4.17
C PHE A 98 6.50 -14.39 4.39
N HIS A 99 7.00 -15.39 5.10
CA HIS A 99 8.42 -15.59 5.39
C HIS A 99 9.09 -16.38 4.26
N VAL A 100 9.73 -15.67 3.33
CA VAL A 100 10.23 -16.20 2.05
C VAL A 100 11.18 -17.38 2.23
N LYS A 101 12.09 -17.31 3.22
CA LYS A 101 13.09 -18.36 3.47
C LYS A 101 12.49 -19.66 4.00
N THR A 102 11.50 -19.57 4.89
CA THR A 102 10.91 -20.74 5.55
C THR A 102 9.68 -21.26 4.82
N GLY A 103 9.06 -20.44 3.97
CA GLY A 103 7.81 -20.76 3.29
C GLY A 103 6.57 -20.65 4.19
N ILE A 104 6.71 -20.07 5.40
CA ILE A 104 5.61 -19.92 6.36
C ILE A 104 4.78 -18.67 6.02
N PHE A 105 3.46 -18.82 6.07
CA PHE A 105 2.50 -17.72 6.01
C PHE A 105 1.93 -17.53 7.42
N ASP A 106 2.16 -16.37 8.03
CA ASP A 106 1.50 -15.96 9.28
C ASP A 106 0.22 -15.21 8.93
N HIS A 107 -0.93 -15.76 9.30
CA HIS A 107 -2.25 -15.30 8.88
C HIS A 107 -2.87 -14.32 9.87
N HIS A 108 -3.36 -13.18 9.37
CA HIS A 108 -4.05 -12.16 10.17
C HIS A 108 -5.45 -11.89 9.63
N LEU A 109 -6.43 -12.61 10.20
CA LEU A 109 -7.85 -12.49 9.90
C LEU A 109 -8.60 -11.70 10.98
N PRO A 110 -9.79 -11.14 10.68
CA PRO A 110 -10.67 -10.64 11.73
C PRO A 110 -11.13 -11.79 12.63
N ILE A 111 -11.06 -11.56 13.94
CA ILE A 111 -11.59 -12.46 14.96
C ILE A 111 -12.78 -11.76 15.62
N GLU A 112 -13.92 -12.44 15.63
CA GLU A 112 -15.15 -11.88 16.18
C GLU A 112 -14.94 -11.44 17.64
N HIS A 113 -15.38 -10.22 17.96
CA HIS A 113 -15.23 -9.57 19.26
C HIS A 113 -13.78 -9.29 19.74
N ASP A 114 -12.75 -9.59 18.94
CA ASP A 114 -11.36 -9.28 19.29
C ASP A 114 -10.90 -7.98 18.60
N ARG A 115 -10.81 -6.92 19.41
CA ARG A 115 -10.31 -5.61 18.96
C ARG A 115 -8.80 -5.58 18.71
N GLN A 116 -8.08 -6.64 19.09
CA GLN A 116 -6.66 -6.83 18.79
C GLN A 116 -6.44 -7.70 17.54
N SER A 117 -7.49 -7.95 16.75
CA SER A 117 -7.39 -8.59 15.44
C SER A 117 -7.64 -7.58 14.31
N LEU A 118 -7.57 -8.02 13.05
CA LEU A 118 -7.90 -7.18 11.90
C LEU A 118 -9.38 -6.77 11.93
N SER A 119 -9.71 -5.55 11.50
CA SER A 119 -11.10 -5.08 11.58
C SER A 119 -12.07 -5.77 10.62
N ILE A 120 -11.61 -6.17 9.43
CA ILE A 120 -12.36 -6.88 8.38
C ILE A 120 -11.38 -7.57 7.44
N ALA A 121 -11.79 -8.65 6.79
CA ALA A 121 -10.93 -9.46 5.92
C ALA A 121 -10.64 -8.82 4.54
N ASP A 122 -11.28 -7.72 4.19
CA ASP A 122 -11.14 -7.10 2.87
C ASP A 122 -10.09 -5.99 2.89
N VAL A 123 -8.87 -6.33 2.46
CA VAL A 123 -7.68 -5.45 2.51
C VAL A 123 -7.41 -4.86 1.12
N ASN A 124 -7.58 -3.54 0.99
CA ASN A 124 -7.36 -2.80 -0.26
C ASN A 124 -5.90 -2.43 -0.50
N ASN A 125 -5.18 -2.07 0.57
CA ASN A 125 -3.82 -1.56 0.44
C ASN A 125 -3.06 -1.74 1.75
N MET A 126 -1.75 -1.84 1.65
CA MET A 126 -0.86 -1.90 2.81
C MET A 126 0.34 -0.99 2.61
N LEU A 127 0.85 -0.46 3.71
CA LEU A 127 2.07 0.32 3.77
C LEU A 127 2.87 -0.11 4.98
N LYS A 128 4.18 -0.32 4.80
CA LYS A 128 5.12 -0.35 5.92
C LYS A 128 5.67 1.05 6.16
N ASP A 129 5.57 1.55 7.37
CA ASP A 129 6.18 2.83 7.74
C ASP A 129 7.68 2.71 8.06
N ASN A 130 8.33 3.86 8.20
CA ASN A 130 9.76 3.97 8.54
C ASN A 130 10.10 3.39 9.92
N GLU A 131 9.10 3.17 10.78
CA GLU A 131 9.27 2.55 12.11
C GLU A 131 9.09 1.02 12.05
N GLY A 132 8.80 0.47 10.87
CA GLY A 132 8.62 -0.96 10.64
C GLY A 132 7.22 -1.48 10.99
N ASN A 133 6.26 -0.61 11.28
CA ASN A 133 4.87 -0.98 11.52
C ASN A 133 4.06 -0.97 10.21
N LEU A 134 2.89 -1.60 10.24
CA LEU A 134 2.03 -1.68 9.07
C LEU A 134 0.78 -0.83 9.22
N TRP A 135 0.44 -0.14 8.14
CA TRP A 135 -0.82 0.56 7.94
C TRP A 135 -1.61 -0.18 6.87
N ILE A 136 -2.78 -0.67 7.23
CA ILE A 136 -3.60 -1.57 6.42
C ILE A 136 -4.93 -0.87 6.15
N GLY A 137 -5.13 -0.45 4.91
CA GLY A 137 -6.39 0.10 4.44
C GLY A 137 -7.35 -1.02 4.06
N THR A 138 -8.60 -0.91 4.52
CA THR A 138 -9.61 -1.95 4.31
C THR A 138 -10.87 -1.41 3.66
N TRP A 139 -11.64 -2.29 3.04
CA TRP A 139 -12.94 -1.96 2.49
C TRP A 139 -14.01 -1.98 3.59
N LYS A 140 -14.55 -0.80 3.94
CA LYS A 140 -15.53 -0.58 5.03
C LYS A 140 -15.04 -0.95 6.43
N GLY A 141 -13.76 -1.24 6.61
CA GLY A 141 -13.14 -1.55 7.90
C GLY A 141 -12.35 -0.38 8.51
N GLY A 142 -12.22 0.73 7.79
CA GLY A 142 -11.34 1.83 8.15
C GLY A 142 -9.86 1.51 7.97
N LEU A 143 -9.03 2.23 8.72
CA LEU A 143 -7.58 2.07 8.71
C LEU A 143 -7.14 1.27 9.92
N ASN A 144 -6.34 0.22 9.69
CA ASN A 144 -5.78 -0.62 10.74
C ASN A 144 -4.29 -0.31 10.87
N PHE A 145 -3.83 0.00 12.08
CA PHE A 145 -2.42 0.05 12.42
C PHE A 145 -2.02 -1.23 13.13
N TYR A 146 -1.08 -1.96 12.56
CA TYR A 146 -0.52 -3.18 13.14
C TYR A 146 0.90 -2.93 13.63
N ASN A 147 1.08 -3.03 14.95
CA ASN A 147 2.40 -2.98 15.56
C ASN A 147 3.08 -4.34 15.40
N VAL A 148 4.08 -4.42 14.53
CA VAL A 148 4.75 -5.68 14.20
C VAL A 148 5.45 -6.30 15.40
N SER A 149 6.10 -5.47 16.24
CA SER A 149 6.85 -5.97 17.41
C SER A 149 5.95 -6.50 18.53
N LYS A 150 4.79 -5.88 18.73
CA LYS A 150 3.84 -6.22 19.80
C LYS A 150 2.73 -7.15 19.35
N LYS A 151 2.56 -7.33 18.03
CA LYS A 151 1.46 -8.06 17.40
C LYS A 151 0.08 -7.54 17.83
N THR A 152 -0.07 -6.22 17.91
CA THR A 152 -1.32 -5.57 18.34
C THR A 152 -1.90 -4.67 17.27
N PHE A 153 -3.22 -4.53 17.26
CA PHE A 153 -3.95 -3.66 16.36
C PHE A 153 -4.48 -2.39 17.04
N VAL A 154 -4.56 -1.32 16.25
CA VAL A 154 -5.38 -0.13 16.53
C VAL A 154 -6.23 0.15 15.30
N HIS A 155 -7.53 0.35 15.49
CA HIS A 155 -8.45 0.66 14.40
C HIS A 155 -8.81 2.14 14.42
N TYR A 156 -8.71 2.79 13.26
CA TYR A 156 -9.19 4.14 13.02
C TYR A 156 -10.39 4.05 12.09
N ARG A 157 -11.57 4.45 12.61
CA ARG A 157 -12.86 4.39 11.94
C ARG A 157 -13.41 5.79 11.78
N THR A 158 -14.28 5.99 10.81
CA THR A 158 -15.02 7.23 10.69
C THR A 158 -16.02 7.38 11.84
N ASN A 159 -16.06 8.57 12.42
CA ASN A 159 -17.07 8.96 13.39
C ASN A 159 -17.69 10.29 12.93
N PRO A 160 -19.00 10.34 12.64
CA PRO A 160 -19.69 11.55 12.21
C PRO A 160 -19.63 12.69 13.24
N ASN A 161 -19.50 12.35 14.53
CA ASN A 161 -19.47 13.30 15.63
C ASN A 161 -18.04 13.75 16.00
N ASP A 162 -17.02 13.15 15.39
CA ASP A 162 -15.62 13.49 15.64
C ASP A 162 -14.90 13.83 14.33
N LYS A 163 -14.67 15.13 14.13
CA LYS A 163 -13.95 15.67 12.96
C LYS A 163 -12.48 15.25 12.91
N ALA A 164 -11.92 14.74 14.02
CA ALA A 164 -10.56 14.25 14.12
C ALA A 164 -10.43 12.74 13.78
N SER A 165 -11.52 12.05 13.44
CA SER A 165 -11.46 10.68 12.91
C SER A 165 -11.29 10.68 11.38
N ILE A 166 -11.08 9.52 10.73
CA ILE A 166 -10.97 9.47 9.25
C ILE A 166 -12.29 9.83 8.54
N SER A 167 -12.20 10.35 7.32
CA SER A 167 -13.38 10.84 6.57
C SER A 167 -14.32 9.76 6.04
N ASP A 168 -13.87 8.52 5.86
CA ASP A 168 -14.71 7.37 5.48
C ASP A 168 -14.03 6.06 5.88
N ASP A 169 -14.82 4.99 6.05
CA ASP A 169 -14.34 3.65 6.40
C ASP A 169 -13.83 2.83 5.21
N ILE A 170 -14.03 3.31 3.97
CA ILE A 170 -13.39 2.71 2.80
C ILE A 170 -12.07 3.44 2.54
N VAL A 171 -10.98 2.81 2.96
CA VAL A 171 -9.61 3.29 2.75
C VAL A 171 -9.09 2.72 1.44
N THR A 172 -8.66 3.58 0.52
CA THR A 172 -8.21 3.21 -0.83
C THR A 172 -6.70 3.28 -0.99
N THR A 173 -6.03 4.11 -0.20
CA THR A 173 -4.58 4.23 -0.23
C THR A 173 -4.05 4.75 1.09
N VAL A 174 -2.84 4.34 1.43
CA VAL A 174 -2.08 4.86 2.56
C VAL A 174 -0.66 5.11 2.07
N PHE A 175 -0.13 6.29 2.39
CA PHE A 175 1.17 6.75 1.95
C PHE A 175 1.92 7.41 3.11
N GLN A 176 3.23 7.23 3.17
CA GLN A 176 4.09 7.98 4.09
C GLN A 176 4.97 8.91 3.28
N ASP A 177 4.94 10.20 3.59
CA ASP A 177 5.85 11.18 2.97
C ASP A 177 7.26 11.12 3.58
N GLU A 178 8.20 11.82 2.94
CA GLU A 178 9.61 11.86 3.37
C GLU A 178 9.82 12.44 4.77
N LYS A 179 8.87 13.25 5.27
CA LYS A 179 8.89 13.80 6.63
C LYS A 179 8.26 12.84 7.65
N GLY A 180 7.81 11.67 7.19
CA GLY A 180 7.24 10.62 8.02
C GLY A 180 5.75 10.77 8.29
N ALA A 181 5.06 11.73 7.66
CA ALA A 181 3.63 11.94 7.85
C ALA A 181 2.81 10.89 7.10
N ILE A 182 1.73 10.39 7.72
CA ILE A 182 0.87 9.37 7.13
C ILE A 182 -0.35 10.04 6.50
N TRP A 183 -0.46 9.86 5.18
CA TRP A 183 -1.57 10.29 4.35
C TRP A 183 -2.49 9.11 4.06
N VAL A 184 -3.79 9.31 4.24
CA VAL A 184 -4.82 8.26 4.11
C VAL A 184 -5.89 8.74 3.14
N GLY A 185 -5.91 8.14 1.96
CA GLY A 185 -6.98 8.34 0.99
C GLY A 185 -8.18 7.47 1.33
N THR A 186 -9.35 8.08 1.38
CA THR A 186 -10.63 7.41 1.62
C THR A 186 -11.63 7.79 0.53
N TYR A 187 -12.75 7.06 0.43
CA TYR A 187 -13.82 7.38 -0.52
C TYR A 187 -14.38 8.80 -0.39
N LYS A 188 -14.26 9.46 0.77
CA LYS A 188 -14.79 10.82 1.02
C LYS A 188 -13.71 11.89 1.22
N GLY A 189 -12.46 11.61 0.84
CA GLY A 189 -11.39 12.60 0.86
C GLY A 189 -10.07 12.08 1.39
N LEU A 190 -9.14 13.03 1.55
CA LEU A 190 -7.78 12.80 2.01
C LEU A 190 -7.67 13.13 3.50
N ASN A 191 -6.89 12.36 4.25
CA ASN A 191 -6.68 12.56 5.67
C ASN A 191 -5.17 12.59 5.96
N LEU A 192 -4.75 13.46 6.87
CA LEU A 192 -3.39 13.52 7.38
C LEU A 192 -3.39 13.16 8.86
N LEU A 193 -2.64 12.13 9.23
CA LEU A 193 -2.46 11.73 10.61
C LEU A 193 -1.47 12.67 11.34
N ASP A 194 -1.94 13.30 12.40
CA ASP A 194 -1.10 13.83 13.47
C ASP A 194 -0.69 12.66 14.37
N LYS A 195 0.54 12.15 14.19
CA LYS A 195 1.07 11.01 14.97
C LYS A 195 1.14 11.30 16.47
N THR A 196 1.37 12.55 16.87
CA THR A 196 1.49 12.93 18.28
C THR A 196 0.13 12.87 18.98
N ARG A 197 -0.91 13.40 18.32
CA ARG A 197 -2.27 13.41 18.87
C ARG A 197 -3.08 12.17 18.54
N LYS A 198 -2.61 11.32 17.61
CA LYS A 198 -3.35 10.19 17.03
C LYS A 198 -4.71 10.62 16.45
N GLN A 199 -4.71 11.76 15.77
CA GLN A 199 -5.89 12.41 15.21
C GLN A 199 -5.69 12.71 13.72
N PHE A 200 -6.77 12.83 12.98
CA PHE A 200 -6.76 13.08 11.55
C PHE A 200 -7.25 14.50 11.23
N ARG A 201 -6.47 15.20 10.42
CA ARG A 201 -6.94 16.36 9.68
C ARG A 201 -7.55 15.91 8.36
N ARG A 202 -8.82 16.22 8.12
CA ARG A 202 -9.54 15.88 6.88
C ARG A 202 -9.39 16.98 5.84
N PHE A 203 -9.24 16.59 4.59
CA PHE A 203 -9.29 17.43 3.40
C PHE A 203 -10.38 16.86 2.48
N GLN A 204 -11.53 17.53 2.45
CA GLN A 204 -12.70 17.11 1.68
C GLN A 204 -13.03 18.15 0.62
N HIS A 205 -13.63 17.71 -0.47
CA HIS A 205 -14.11 18.62 -1.50
C HIS A 205 -15.26 19.47 -0.94
N ASP A 206 -15.14 20.79 -1.02
CA ASP A 206 -16.25 21.71 -0.77
C ASP A 206 -16.98 21.98 -2.10
N PRO A 207 -18.20 21.47 -2.29
CA PRO A 207 -18.95 21.67 -3.54
C PRO A 207 -19.31 23.14 -3.80
N LYS A 208 -19.20 24.02 -2.79
CA LYS A 208 -19.41 25.47 -2.93
C LYS A 208 -18.17 26.20 -3.44
N ILE A 209 -16.99 25.60 -3.31
CA ILE A 209 -15.74 26.16 -3.84
C ILE A 209 -15.50 25.59 -5.24
N ARG A 210 -16.08 26.26 -6.25
CA ARG A 210 -15.68 26.07 -7.65
C ARG A 210 -14.32 26.73 -7.87
N THR A 211 -13.22 26.03 -7.59
CA THR A 211 -11.89 26.61 -7.85
C THR A 211 -11.63 26.65 -9.35
N VAL A 212 -11.78 27.83 -9.96
CA VAL A 212 -10.96 28.22 -11.10
C VAL A 212 -9.55 28.36 -10.53
N PHE A 213 -8.60 27.55 -10.96
CA PHE A 213 -7.20 27.67 -10.52
C PHE A 213 -6.73 29.12 -10.75
N PRO A 214 -6.40 29.90 -9.70
CA PRO A 214 -5.64 31.12 -9.91
C PRO A 214 -4.22 30.68 -10.25
N MET A 215 -3.78 31.06 -11.44
CA MET A 215 -2.38 31.01 -11.84
C MET A 215 -1.56 31.71 -10.74
N ILE A 216 -0.67 30.97 -10.08
CA ILE A 216 0.25 31.56 -9.10
C ILE A 216 1.18 32.50 -9.89
N MET A 217 0.93 33.81 -9.84
CA MET A 217 1.97 34.78 -10.13
C MET A 217 2.85 34.92 -8.89
N SER A 218 4.11 34.52 -9.04
CA SER A 218 5.17 34.78 -8.07
C SER A 218 5.56 36.26 -8.11
N SER A 219 5.45 36.96 -6.99
CA SER A 219 6.31 38.05 -6.48
C SER A 219 5.56 38.64 -5.28
N GLN A 220 6.13 38.94 -4.11
CA GLN A 220 7.44 39.45 -3.78
C GLN A 220 7.81 38.98 -2.37
N PHE A 221 9.07 38.57 -2.17
CA PHE A 221 9.75 38.72 -0.89
C PHE A 221 10.77 39.83 -1.10
N GLU A 222 10.52 41.02 -0.54
CA GLU A 222 11.56 42.03 -0.38
C GLU A 222 12.37 41.72 0.89
N VAL A 223 13.69 41.64 0.74
CA VAL A 223 14.66 41.68 1.83
C VAL A 223 15.36 43.03 1.74
N PRO A 224 15.38 43.87 2.79
CA PRO A 224 16.15 45.10 2.75
C PRO A 224 17.60 44.80 3.10
N ILE A 225 18.53 45.18 2.23
CA ILE A 225 19.96 45.24 2.57
C ILE A 225 20.39 46.71 2.46
N MET A 226 20.78 47.28 3.60
CA MET A 226 21.51 48.55 3.69
C MET A 226 22.89 48.43 3.01
N GLY A 227 23.38 49.52 2.40
CA GLY A 227 24.82 49.77 2.38
C GLY A 227 25.42 50.45 1.16
N THR A 228 25.59 51.78 1.27
CA THR A 228 26.83 52.56 1.05
C THR A 228 27.56 52.67 -0.30
N CYS A 229 28.12 53.89 -0.49
CA CYS A 229 29.24 54.35 -1.35
C CYS A 229 28.96 54.46 -2.85
N GLY A 230 29.02 55.66 -3.46
CA GLY A 230 30.25 56.37 -3.90
C GLY A 230 30.39 56.13 -5.42
N LEU A 231 30.79 56.99 -6.36
CA LEU A 231 31.52 58.25 -6.49
C LEU A 231 30.95 58.99 -7.74
N ALA A 232 30.93 60.33 -7.75
CA ALA A 232 31.73 61.20 -8.62
C ALA A 232 31.85 60.83 -10.12
N LEU A 233 31.21 61.61 -10.99
CA LEU A 233 31.84 62.60 -11.91
C LEU A 233 30.76 63.56 -12.43
#